data_AF-A0A4Q4B6M2-F1
#
_entry.id   AF-A0A4Q4B6M2-F1
#
_cell.length_a   1.000
_cell.length_b   1.000
_cell.length_c   1.000
_cell.angle_alpha   90.00
_cell.angle_beta   90.00
_cell.angle_gamma   90.00
#
_symmetry.space_group_name_H-M   'P 1'
#
loop_
_entity.id
_entity.type
_entity.pdbx_description
1 polymer ?
#
loop_
_entity_poly.entity_id
_entity_poly.type
_entity_poly.pdbx_seq_one_letter_code
_entity_poly.pdbx_strand_id
1 'polypeptide(L)'
;MKSTLKILIFLFSLHQGFGQEFQFKQKLIDSIYVKALNNRFDLILSDGWTYIELNDLGKRLSKLNVSNRFKFLSKNELNKIAKKEKIYMIETYHKIINENTIDINFKFFSLSLIDGVISKNQITDKPMTYKPDMRFIKEESNWNIKINVFISFYD
;
A
#
# COMPACT_ATOMS: atom_id res chain seq x y z
N MET A 1 -22.40 52.17 30.81
CA MET A 1 -22.14 50.85 31.44
C MET A 1 -21.46 49.95 30.42
N LYS A 2 -20.51 49.16 30.93
CA LYS A 2 -19.31 48.67 30.26
C LYS A 2 -19.59 47.73 29.09
N SER A 3 -19.00 48.06 27.94
CA SER A 3 -18.77 47.16 26.81
C SER A 3 -17.90 46.00 27.27
N THR A 4 -18.34 44.76 27.02
CA THR A 4 -17.52 43.57 27.21
C THR A 4 -17.18 43.02 25.83
N LEU A 5 -16.08 43.54 25.30
CA LEU A 5 -15.37 43.06 24.14
C LEU A 5 -14.80 41.66 24.45
N LYS A 6 -15.44 40.59 23.95
CA LYS A 6 -14.85 39.24 23.99
C LYS A 6 -13.91 39.09 22.80
N ILE A 7 -12.64 39.36 23.04
CA ILE A 7 -11.55 39.00 22.12
C ILE A 7 -11.43 37.48 22.13
N LEU A 8 -12.03 36.82 21.14
CA LEU A 8 -11.78 35.41 20.87
C LEU A 8 -10.46 35.31 20.11
N ILE A 9 -9.38 34.97 20.83
CA ILE A 9 -8.06 34.76 20.25
C ILE A 9 -8.12 33.55 19.33
N PHE A 10 -7.93 33.82 18.04
CA PHE A 10 -7.78 32.88 16.96
C PHE A 10 -6.40 32.20 17.11
N LEU A 11 -6.34 31.00 17.68
CA LEU A 11 -5.14 30.16 17.57
C LEU A 11 -5.20 29.43 16.22
N PHE A 12 -4.82 30.16 15.16
CA PHE A 12 -4.32 29.55 13.94
C PHE A 12 -3.04 28.79 14.31
N SER A 13 -3.14 27.50 14.61
CA SER A 13 -2.00 26.60 14.53
C SER A 13 -1.65 26.42 13.05
N LEU A 14 -0.89 27.38 12.51
CA LEU A 14 -0.15 27.26 11.27
C LEU A 14 0.89 26.13 11.42
N HIS A 15 0.46 24.88 11.30
CA HIS A 15 1.32 23.81 10.80
C HIS A 15 1.21 23.81 9.28
N GLN A 16 1.69 24.89 8.65
CA GLN A 16 2.03 24.82 7.23
C GLN A 16 3.35 24.07 7.10
N GLY A 17 3.26 22.75 7.07
CA GLY A 17 4.16 21.98 6.23
C GLY A 17 3.74 22.24 4.79
N PHE A 18 4.26 23.30 4.16
CA PHE A 18 4.21 23.46 2.70
C PHE A 18 5.13 22.37 2.09
N GLY A 19 4.69 21.12 2.12
CA GLY A 19 5.22 20.10 1.23
C GLY A 19 4.65 20.37 -0.14
N GLN A 20 5.49 20.60 -1.15
CA GLN A 20 5.04 20.45 -2.52
C GLN A 20 4.52 19.02 -2.69
N GLU A 21 3.22 18.87 -2.93
CA GLU A 21 2.69 17.61 -3.41
C GLU A 21 3.15 17.42 -4.86
N PHE A 22 4.25 16.70 -5.03
CA PHE A 22 4.65 16.23 -6.35
C PHE A 22 3.57 15.28 -6.86
N GLN A 23 2.90 15.65 -7.95
CA GLN A 23 1.90 14.80 -8.58
C GLN A 23 2.51 14.11 -9.80
N PHE A 24 2.56 12.78 -9.77
CA PHE A 24 2.93 11.99 -10.93
C PHE A 24 1.72 11.60 -11.76
N LYS A 25 1.92 11.46 -13.08
CA LYS A 25 0.91 10.86 -13.96
C LYS A 25 0.56 9.45 -13.45
N GLN A 26 -0.72 9.13 -13.39
CA GLN A 26 -1.19 7.83 -12.89
C GLN A 26 -0.56 6.64 -13.60
N LYS A 27 -0.33 6.74 -14.93
CA LYS A 27 0.36 5.71 -15.70
C LYS A 27 1.78 5.41 -15.20
N LEU A 28 2.49 6.42 -14.69
CA LEU A 28 3.83 6.23 -14.10
C LEU A 28 3.73 5.53 -12.74
N ILE A 29 2.79 5.94 -11.91
CA ILE A 29 2.58 5.29 -10.60
C ILE A 29 2.18 3.82 -10.78
N ASP A 30 1.25 3.54 -11.70
CA ASP A 30 0.81 2.19 -11.99
C ASP A 30 1.97 1.33 -12.54
N SER A 31 2.88 1.90 -13.37
CA SER A 31 4.05 1.15 -13.85
C SER A 31 5.06 0.82 -12.73
N ILE A 32 5.23 1.73 -11.76
CA ILE A 32 6.06 1.49 -10.57
C ILE A 32 5.44 0.39 -9.70
N TYR A 33 4.12 0.39 -9.52
CA TYR A 33 3.42 -0.70 -8.81
C TYR A 33 3.59 -2.05 -9.50
N VAL A 34 3.45 -2.12 -10.83
CA VAL A 34 3.70 -3.36 -11.59
C VAL A 34 5.13 -3.84 -11.37
N LYS A 35 6.12 -2.94 -11.48
CA LYS A 35 7.52 -3.29 -11.23
C LYS A 35 7.72 -3.77 -9.79
N ALA A 36 7.10 -3.12 -8.81
CA ALA A 36 7.19 -3.50 -7.40
C ALA A 36 6.61 -4.90 -7.16
N LEU A 37 5.39 -5.18 -7.63
CA LEU A 37 4.75 -6.50 -7.51
C LEU A 37 5.58 -7.60 -8.18
N ASN A 38 6.11 -7.35 -9.37
CA ASN A 38 6.94 -8.32 -10.09
C ASN A 38 8.32 -8.55 -9.44
N ASN A 39 8.75 -7.66 -8.54
CA ASN A 39 9.99 -7.82 -7.76
C ASN A 39 9.75 -8.40 -6.36
N ARG A 40 8.50 -8.76 -6.01
CA ARG A 40 8.17 -9.51 -4.79
C ARG A 40 8.39 -10.99 -4.98
N PHE A 41 9.64 -11.37 -5.24
CA PHE A 41 10.02 -12.77 -5.42
C PHE A 41 9.67 -13.63 -4.20
N ASP A 42 9.73 -13.06 -3.00
CA ASP A 42 9.27 -13.68 -1.77
C ASP A 42 7.80 -14.12 -1.83
N LEU A 43 6.91 -13.30 -2.41
CA LEU A 43 5.50 -13.64 -2.58
C LEU A 43 5.28 -14.56 -3.78
N ILE A 44 5.97 -14.30 -4.89
CA ILE A 44 5.85 -15.05 -6.14
C ILE A 44 6.26 -16.51 -5.93
N LEU A 45 7.32 -16.74 -5.15
CA LEU A 45 7.88 -18.05 -4.83
C LEU A 45 7.21 -18.72 -3.64
N SER A 46 6.40 -17.99 -2.86
CA SER A 46 5.63 -18.59 -1.77
C SER A 46 4.60 -19.60 -2.27
N ASP A 47 4.32 -20.60 -1.43
CA ASP A 47 3.27 -21.59 -1.68
C ASP A 47 1.89 -20.95 -1.54
N GLY A 48 0.99 -21.30 -2.46
CA GLY A 48 -0.38 -20.77 -2.49
C GLY A 48 -0.56 -19.52 -3.35
N TRP A 49 -1.67 -18.81 -3.12
CA TRP A 49 -2.06 -17.61 -3.85
C TRP A 49 -1.92 -16.38 -2.97
N THR A 50 -1.29 -15.32 -3.50
CA THR A 50 -1.37 -13.99 -2.89
C THR A 50 -2.52 -13.21 -3.51
N TYR A 51 -3.46 -12.78 -2.67
CA TYR A 51 -4.65 -12.09 -3.13
C TYR A 51 -4.49 -10.55 -3.08
N ILE A 52 -5.09 -9.87 -4.05
CA ILE A 52 -5.19 -8.40 -4.12
C ILE A 52 -6.66 -8.04 -4.31
N GLU A 53 -7.17 -7.10 -3.51
CA GLU A 53 -8.55 -6.65 -3.66
C GLU A 53 -8.72 -5.78 -4.92
N LEU A 54 -9.79 -6.02 -5.69
CA LEU A 54 -10.21 -5.21 -6.84
C LEU A 54 -10.85 -3.87 -6.43
N ASN A 55 -10.14 -3.10 -5.61
CA ASN A 55 -10.39 -1.67 -5.43
C ASN A 55 -9.89 -0.87 -6.66
N ASP A 56 -9.95 0.45 -6.64
CA ASP A 56 -9.58 1.26 -7.82
C ASP A 56 -8.14 1.01 -8.30
N LEU A 57 -7.19 0.83 -7.38
CA LEU A 57 -5.82 0.46 -7.73
C LEU A 57 -5.75 -0.97 -8.26
N GLY A 58 -6.33 -1.94 -7.55
CA GLY A 58 -6.34 -3.34 -7.97
C GLY A 58 -6.96 -3.54 -9.35
N LYS A 59 -8.05 -2.84 -9.67
CA LYS A 59 -8.69 -2.86 -11.01
C LYS A 59 -7.74 -2.37 -12.10
N ARG A 60 -6.97 -1.30 -11.86
CA ARG A 60 -5.99 -0.81 -12.84
C ARG A 60 -4.85 -1.79 -13.01
N LEU A 61 -4.27 -2.28 -11.90
CA LEU A 61 -3.16 -3.23 -11.92
C LEU A 61 -3.52 -4.58 -12.54
N SER A 62 -4.75 -5.06 -12.34
CA SER A 62 -5.24 -6.32 -12.91
C SER A 62 -5.26 -6.36 -14.45
N LYS A 63 -5.17 -5.18 -15.09
CA LYS A 63 -5.15 -5.03 -16.56
C LYS A 63 -3.73 -4.85 -17.10
N LEU A 64 -2.71 -4.89 -16.23
CA LEU A 64 -1.30 -4.68 -16.58
C LEU A 64 -0.52 -6.00 -16.43
N ASN A 65 0.75 -5.96 -16.85
CA ASN A 65 1.64 -7.13 -16.83
C ASN A 65 2.18 -7.43 -15.41
N VAL A 66 1.28 -7.74 -14.48
CA VAL A 66 1.60 -8.24 -13.13
C VAL A 66 1.74 -9.77 -13.20
N SER A 67 2.66 -10.32 -12.41
CA SER A 67 2.86 -11.76 -12.26
C SER A 67 1.53 -12.48 -12.02
N ASN A 68 1.34 -13.60 -12.73
CA ASN A 68 0.14 -14.44 -12.60
C ASN A 68 -0.01 -15.09 -11.22
N ARG A 69 1.00 -15.00 -10.34
CA ARG A 69 0.96 -15.45 -8.95
C ARG A 69 0.09 -14.57 -8.04
N PHE A 70 -0.27 -13.37 -8.51
CA PHE A 70 -1.22 -12.49 -7.82
C PHE A 70 -2.63 -12.68 -8.37
N LYS A 71 -3.59 -12.98 -7.48
CA LYS A 71 -5.01 -13.07 -7.84
C LYS A 71 -5.76 -11.83 -7.42
N PHE A 72 -6.32 -11.12 -8.40
CA PHE A 72 -7.15 -9.96 -8.18
C PHE A 72 -8.62 -10.39 -8.03
N LEU A 73 -9.20 -10.16 -6.86
CA LEU A 73 -10.57 -10.59 -6.54
C LEU A 73 -11.38 -9.45 -5.93
N SER A 74 -12.69 -9.46 -6.16
CA SER A 74 -13.61 -8.57 -5.44
C SER A 74 -13.68 -8.92 -3.96
N LYS A 75 -14.09 -7.95 -3.14
CA LYS A 75 -14.34 -8.17 -1.70
C LYS A 75 -15.28 -9.36 -1.44
N ASN A 76 -16.30 -9.54 -2.27
CA ASN A 76 -17.26 -10.64 -2.13
C ASN A 76 -16.62 -12.00 -2.40
N GLU A 77 -15.74 -12.09 -3.41
CA GLU A 77 -14.99 -13.30 -3.72
C GLU A 77 -13.97 -13.63 -2.62
N LEU A 78 -13.23 -12.63 -2.13
CA LEU A 78 -12.34 -12.78 -0.98
C LEU A 78 -13.09 -13.31 0.24
N ASN A 79 -14.23 -12.71 0.57
CA ASN A 79 -15.07 -13.16 1.69
C ASN A 79 -15.58 -14.59 1.49
N LYS A 80 -15.94 -14.98 0.26
CA LYS A 80 -16.42 -16.34 -0.03
C LYS A 80 -15.33 -17.38 0.21
N ILE A 81 -14.08 -17.07 -0.10
CA ILE A 81 -12.93 -17.96 0.17
C ILE A 81 -12.61 -17.94 1.67
N ALA A 82 -12.58 -16.76 2.30
CA ALA A 82 -12.29 -16.58 3.72
C ALA A 82 -13.30 -17.27 4.66
N LYS A 83 -14.51 -17.59 4.17
CA LYS A 83 -15.50 -18.44 4.87
C LYS A 83 -15.08 -19.90 4.98
N LYS A 84 -14.20 -20.37 4.11
CA LYS A 84 -13.79 -21.79 4.00
C LYS A 84 -12.40 -22.02 4.57
N GLU A 85 -11.50 -21.07 4.36
CA GLU A 85 -10.11 -21.17 4.78
C GLU A 85 -9.53 -19.79 5.08
N LYS A 86 -8.46 -19.74 5.87
CA LYS A 86 -7.70 -18.50 6.09
C LYS A 86 -6.94 -18.17 4.80
N ILE A 87 -7.08 -16.94 4.32
CA ILE A 87 -6.36 -16.45 3.13
C ILE A 87 -5.47 -15.27 3.46
N TYR A 88 -4.47 -15.05 2.62
CA TYR A 88 -3.51 -13.95 2.74
C TYR A 88 -3.67 -12.95 1.60
N MET A 89 -3.82 -11.68 1.94
CA MET A 89 -3.93 -10.60 0.96
C MET A 89 -2.91 -9.51 1.20
N ILE A 90 -2.63 -8.76 0.14
CA ILE A 90 -1.77 -7.58 0.20
C ILE A 90 -2.54 -6.32 -0.20
N GLU A 91 -2.25 -5.23 0.49
CA GLU A 91 -2.61 -3.88 0.05
C GLU A 91 -1.35 -3.11 -0.25
N THR A 92 -1.30 -2.51 -1.44
CA THR A 92 -0.14 -1.73 -1.89
C THR A 92 -0.43 -0.24 -1.81
N TYR A 93 0.48 0.53 -1.25
CA TYR A 93 0.40 1.99 -1.18
C TYR A 93 1.76 2.60 -1.48
N HIS A 94 1.79 3.88 -1.83
CA HIS A 94 3.02 4.57 -2.15
C HIS A 94 3.15 5.86 -1.35
N LYS A 95 4.39 6.32 -1.18
CA LYS A 95 4.73 7.62 -0.64
C LYS A 95 5.68 8.29 -1.61
N ILE A 96 5.30 9.46 -2.11
CA ILE A 96 6.18 10.29 -2.92
C ILE A 96 7.11 11.04 -1.96
N ILE A 97 8.41 10.82 -2.08
CA ILE A 97 9.43 11.47 -1.25
C ILE A 97 9.89 12.76 -1.91
N ASN A 98 10.10 12.73 -3.23
CA ASN A 98 10.37 13.88 -4.10
C ASN A 98 10.11 13.49 -5.56
N GLU A 99 10.34 14.41 -6.50
CA GLU A 99 10.18 14.21 -7.96
C GLU A 99 10.97 13.03 -8.55
N ASN A 100 11.98 12.54 -7.84
CA ASN A 100 12.87 11.47 -8.28
C ASN A 100 12.83 10.27 -7.35
N THR A 101 11.97 10.25 -6.32
CA THR A 101 11.97 9.19 -5.30
C THR A 101 10.55 8.82 -4.90
N ILE A 102 10.19 7.56 -5.14
CA ILE A 102 8.89 6.99 -4.77
C ILE A 102 9.14 5.73 -3.95
N ASP A 103 8.54 5.69 -2.77
CA ASP A 103 8.54 4.51 -1.93
C ASP A 103 7.25 3.71 -2.16
N ILE A 104 7.37 2.41 -2.42
CA ILE A 104 6.25 1.47 -2.45
C ILE A 104 6.25 0.64 -1.18
N ASN A 105 5.06 0.47 -0.62
CA ASN A 105 4.84 -0.26 0.61
C ASN A 105 3.67 -1.24 0.46
N PHE A 106 3.72 -2.29 1.24
CA PHE A 106 2.79 -3.40 1.26
C PHE A 106 2.32 -3.60 2.70
N LYS A 107 1.00 -3.65 2.89
CA LYS A 107 0.39 -4.16 4.11
C LYS A 107 -0.07 -5.57 3.85
N PHE A 108 0.22 -6.46 4.78
CA PHE A 108 -0.18 -7.85 4.69
C PHE A 108 -1.32 -8.10 5.65
N PHE A 109 -2.34 -8.79 5.16
CA PHE A 109 -3.49 -9.15 5.95
C PHE A 109 -3.79 -10.64 5.82
N SER A 110 -4.32 -11.20 6.90
CA SER A 110 -5.05 -12.46 6.85
C SER A 110 -6.54 -12.19 6.95
N LEU A 111 -7.31 -12.89 6.12
CA LEU A 111 -8.77 -12.90 6.17
C LEU A 111 -9.23 -14.29 6.58
N SER A 112 -10.10 -14.35 7.58
CA SER A 112 -10.68 -15.60 8.08
C SER A 112 -12.04 -15.35 8.73
N LEU A 113 -12.88 -16.38 8.73
CA LEU A 113 -14.13 -16.39 9.48
C LEU A 113 -13.84 -16.61 10.98
N ILE A 114 -14.25 -15.66 11.81
CA ILE A 114 -14.19 -15.73 13.28
C ILE A 114 -15.60 -15.41 13.79
N ASP A 115 -16.20 -16.33 14.55
CA ASP A 115 -17.53 -16.18 15.14
C ASP A 115 -18.61 -15.74 14.14
N GLY A 116 -18.57 -16.29 12.93
CA GLY A 116 -19.52 -15.97 11.85
C GLY A 116 -19.25 -14.65 11.10
N VAL A 117 -18.21 -13.91 11.48
CA VAL A 117 -17.81 -12.63 10.87
C VAL A 117 -16.47 -12.78 10.16
N ILE A 118 -16.35 -12.21 8.94
CA ILE A 118 -15.04 -12.15 8.28
C ILE A 118 -14.18 -11.10 8.98
N SER A 119 -13.12 -11.57 9.62
CA SER A 119 -12.11 -10.74 10.25
C SER A 119 -10.94 -10.51 9.30
N LYS A 120 -10.41 -9.28 9.30
CA LYS A 120 -9.23 -8.87 8.54
C LYS A 120 -8.16 -8.40 9.52
N ASN A 121 -7.12 -9.19 9.68
CA ASN A 121 -6.04 -8.94 10.63
C ASN A 121 -4.75 -8.61 9.90
N GLN A 122 -4.11 -7.51 10.25
CA GLN A 122 -2.78 -7.18 9.71
C GLN A 122 -1.74 -8.14 10.32
N ILE A 123 -0.84 -8.69 9.49
CA ILE A 123 0.13 -9.72 9.92
C ILE A 123 1.57 -9.23 9.99
N THR A 124 1.82 -7.97 9.64
CA THR A 124 3.16 -7.37 9.69
C THR A 124 3.18 -6.14 10.58
N ASP A 125 4.08 -6.15 11.54
CA ASP A 125 4.46 -4.96 12.31
C ASP A 125 5.54 -4.20 11.55
N LYS A 126 5.28 -2.91 11.27
CA LYS A 126 6.33 -2.03 10.74
C LYS A 126 7.14 -1.47 11.90
N PRO A 127 8.47 -1.36 11.78
CA PRO A 127 9.29 -0.72 12.80
C PRO A 127 8.82 0.73 13.04
N MET A 128 9.02 1.23 14.26
CA MET A 128 8.69 2.63 14.64
C MET A 128 9.36 3.65 13.71
N THR A 129 10.55 3.34 13.21
CA THR A 129 11.24 4.16 12.21
C THR A 129 10.78 3.77 10.81
N TYR A 130 10.33 4.77 10.04
CA TYR A 130 9.89 4.55 8.67
C TYR A 130 11.00 3.95 7.79
N LYS A 131 10.76 2.73 7.30
CA LYS A 131 11.55 2.06 6.26
C LYS A 131 10.60 1.61 5.16
N PRO A 132 10.82 2.01 3.89
CA PRO A 132 9.98 1.55 2.80
C PRO A 132 10.27 0.08 2.48
N ASP A 133 9.25 -0.63 2.03
CA ASP A 133 9.44 -2.01 1.57
C ASP A 133 10.20 -2.01 0.25
N MET A 134 9.92 -1.06 -0.64
CA MET A 134 10.70 -0.81 -1.83
C MET A 134 10.91 0.69 -2.06
N ARG A 135 12.11 1.10 -2.44
CA ARG A 135 12.42 2.48 -2.86
C ARG A 135 12.80 2.50 -4.33
N PHE A 136 12.09 3.31 -5.10
CA PHE A 136 12.39 3.63 -6.48
C PHE A 136 13.04 5.00 -6.56
N ILE A 137 14.21 5.07 -7.20
CA ILE A 137 14.89 6.32 -7.51
C ILE A 137 14.94 6.47 -9.03
N LYS A 138 14.58 7.66 -9.52
CA LYS A 138 14.71 8.02 -10.91
C LYS A 138 16.17 8.34 -11.22
N GLU A 139 16.74 7.58 -12.12
CA GLU A 139 18.07 7.80 -12.69
C GLU A 139 17.88 8.01 -14.19
N GLU A 140 18.20 9.22 -14.66
CA GLU A 140 17.89 9.68 -16.02
C GLU A 140 16.39 9.56 -16.35
N SER A 141 16.03 8.64 -17.25
CA SER A 141 14.65 8.36 -17.68
C SER A 141 14.04 7.11 -17.01
N ASN A 142 14.82 6.38 -16.21
CA ASN A 142 14.42 5.08 -15.66
C ASN A 142 14.20 5.14 -14.14
N TRP A 143 13.22 4.37 -13.65
CA TRP A 143 12.96 4.21 -12.21
C TRP A 143 13.57 2.90 -11.72
N ASN A 144 14.61 2.99 -10.90
CA ASN A 144 15.40 1.85 -10.43
C ASN A 144 15.12 1.54 -8.96
N ILE A 145 15.07 0.25 -8.62
CA ILE A 145 14.89 -0.20 -7.24
C ILE A 145 16.23 -0.04 -6.51
N LYS A 146 16.25 0.76 -5.43
CA LYS A 146 17.42 0.97 -4.57
C LYS A 146 17.29 0.33 -3.20
N ILE A 147 16.06 0.11 -2.75
CA ILE A 147 15.74 -0.66 -1.55
C ILE A 147 14.72 -1.71 -1.95
N ASN A 148 14.93 -2.96 -1.54
CA ASN A 148 13.97 -4.05 -1.66
C ASN A 148 14.04 -4.90 -0.38
N VAL A 149 13.08 -4.72 0.51
CA VAL A 149 12.97 -5.46 1.76
C VAL A 149 12.06 -6.66 1.50
N PHE A 150 12.66 -7.85 1.54
CA PHE A 150 11.92 -9.11 1.50
C PHE A 150 11.23 -9.34 2.84
N ILE A 151 10.05 -9.97 2.78
CA ILE A 151 9.26 -10.30 3.97
C ILE A 151 9.17 -11.82 4.06
N SER A 152 9.51 -12.39 5.21
CA SER A 152 9.21 -13.79 5.52
C SER A 152 7.86 -13.87 6.23
N PHE A 153 6.98 -14.76 5.77
CA PHE A 153 5.68 -15.03 6.40
C PHE A 153 5.73 -16.24 7.35
N TYR A 154 6.93 -16.69 7.70
CA TYR A 154 7.14 -17.94 8.43
C TYR A 154 8.12 -17.68 9.58
N ASP A 155 7.61 -17.85 10.79
CA ASP A 155 8.37 -18.42 11.92
C ASP A 155 8.21 -19.94 11.87
#